data_AF-A0A960LTY3-F1
#
_entry.id   AF-A0A960LTY3-F1
#
_cell.length_a   1.000
_cell.length_b   1.000
_cell.length_c   1.000
_cell.angle_alpha   90.00
_cell.angle_beta   90.00
_cell.angle_gamma   90.00
#
_symmetry.space_group_name_H-M   'P 1'
#
loop_
_entity.id
_entity.type
_entity.pdbx_description
1 polymer ?
#
loop_
_entity_poly.entity_id
_entity_poly.type
_entity_poly.pdbx_seq_one_letter_code
_entity_poly.pdbx_strand_id
1 'polypeptide(L)' 'METHRRHDISEALWEQLVQKLPGRRGSVGAPAKDNRTFINAVFWILRTGAPWRDLPPDYGNWKNTHRRFCRWRNQ' A
#
# COMPACT_ATOMS: atom_id res chain seq x y z
N MET A 1 11.82 16.26 -5.56
CA MET A 1 12.21 15.27 -6.59
C MET A 1 11.66 13.94 -6.13
N GLU A 2 10.54 13.51 -6.72
CA GLU A 2 9.84 12.30 -6.29
C GLU A 2 10.54 11.10 -6.93
N THR A 3 11.32 10.37 -6.14
CA THR A 3 11.97 9.11 -6.55
C THR A 3 10.89 8.04 -6.71
N HIS A 4 10.18 8.06 -7.84
CA HIS A 4 9.28 6.99 -8.23
C HIS A 4 10.10 5.71 -8.45
N ARG A 5 9.93 4.70 -7.59
CA ARG A 5 10.39 3.36 -7.91
C ARG A 5 9.56 2.83 -9.06
N ARG A 6 10.13 1.94 -9.88
CA ARG A 6 9.47 1.33 -11.05
C ARG A 6 8.07 0.76 -10.74
N HIS A 7 7.80 0.44 -9.49
CA HIS A 7 6.56 -0.19 -9.03
C HIS A 7 5.63 0.75 -8.24
N ASP A 8 5.98 2.02 -8.05
CA ASP A 8 5.10 2.97 -7.36
C ASP A 8 3.98 3.44 -8.30
N ILE A 9 2.83 3.78 -7.74
CA ILE A 9 1.69 4.30 -8.51
C ILE A 9 1.85 5.81 -8.79
N SER A 10 1.34 6.26 -9.94
CA SER A 10 1.26 7.68 -10.26
C SER A 10 0.26 8.41 -9.33
N GLU A 11 0.47 9.70 -9.11
CA GLU A 11 -0.45 10.57 -8.36
C GLU A 11 -1.90 10.49 -8.85
N ALA A 12 -2.13 10.54 -10.17
CA ALA A 12 -3.49 10.47 -10.73
C ALA A 12 -4.22 9.15 -10.39
N LEU A 13 -3.50 8.02 -10.40
CA LEU A 13 -4.04 6.73 -10.01
C LEU A 13 -4.27 6.66 -8.49
N TRP A 14 -3.38 7.28 -7.71
CA TRP A 14 -3.51 7.39 -6.27
C TRP A 14 -4.76 8.18 -5.86
N GLU A 15 -5.04 9.31 -6.51
CA GLU A 15 -6.25 10.11 -6.23
C GLU A 15 -7.55 9.36 -6.48
N GLN A 16 -7.57 8.46 -7.47
CA GLN A 16 -8.74 7.60 -7.74
C GLN A 16 -8.85 6.48 -6.70
N LEU A 17 -7.73 5.84 -6.35
CA LEU A 17 -7.69 4.71 -5.42
C LEU A 17 -7.96 5.13 -3.98
N VAL A 18 -7.42 6.26 -3.53
CA VAL A 18 -7.56 6.73 -2.14
C VAL A 18 -9.02 6.88 -1.72
N GLN A 19 -9.91 7.16 -2.68
CA GLN A 19 -11.34 7.25 -2.41
C GLN A 19 -11.96 5.89 -2.04
N LYS A 20 -11.39 4.77 -2.46
CA LYS A 20 -11.92 3.43 -2.20
C LYS A 20 -11.19 2.69 -1.06
N LEU A 21 -10.19 3.33 -0.43
CA LEU A 21 -9.40 2.67 0.61
C LEU A 21 -10.00 2.83 2.01
N PRO A 22 -9.98 1.76 2.83
CA PRO A 22 -10.23 1.86 4.26
C PRO A 22 -9.03 2.56 4.95
N GLY A 23 -9.30 3.48 5.88
CA GLY A 23 -8.26 4.28 6.55
C GLY A 23 -8.14 5.73 6.06
N ARG A 24 -9.22 6.34 5.56
CA ARG A 24 -9.30 7.79 5.34
C ARG A 24 -9.10 8.59 6.64
N ARG A 25 -8.72 9.86 6.50
CA ARG A 25 -8.70 10.85 7.60
C ARG A 25 -10.06 10.82 8.32
N GLY A 26 -10.10 10.37 9.58
CA GLY A 26 -11.33 10.18 10.37
C GLY A 26 -11.81 8.73 10.51
N SER A 27 -11.20 7.77 9.82
CA SER A 27 -11.40 6.33 10.06
C SER A 27 -10.25 5.76 10.88
N VAL A 28 -10.53 4.77 11.73
CA VAL A 28 -9.55 4.20 12.68
C VAL A 28 -8.43 3.49 11.90
N GLY A 29 -7.27 4.14 11.82
CA GLY A 29 -6.08 3.68 11.10
C GLY A 29 -5.15 4.85 10.76
N ALA A 30 -3.84 4.61 10.81
CA ALA A 30 -2.80 5.63 10.67
C ALA A 30 -2.89 6.42 9.32
N PRO A 31 -2.49 7.70 9.31
CA PRO A 31 -2.87 8.68 8.28
C PRO A 31 -2.28 8.39 6.89
N ALA A 32 -2.81 9.10 5.88
CA ALA A 32 -2.58 8.96 4.43
C ALA A 32 -1.17 8.57 3.93
N LYS A 33 -0.11 8.93 4.66
CA LYS A 33 1.28 8.52 4.35
C LYS A 33 1.46 7.00 4.41
N ASP A 34 0.85 6.34 5.37
CA ASP A 34 0.87 4.87 5.50
C ASP A 34 0.00 4.19 4.44
N ASN A 35 -1.05 4.85 3.94
CA ASN A 35 -1.93 4.27 2.92
C ASN A 35 -1.22 4.20 1.57
N ARG A 36 -0.46 5.24 1.20
CA ARG A 36 0.28 5.25 -0.07
C ARG A 36 1.39 4.21 -0.06
N THR A 37 2.15 4.14 1.02
CA THR A 37 3.17 3.10 1.22
C THR A 37 2.56 1.70 1.20
N PHE A 38 1.42 1.49 1.87
CA PHE A 38 0.69 0.23 1.85
C PHE A 38 0.27 -0.16 0.42
N ILE A 39 -0.29 0.77 -0.35
CA ILE A 39 -0.71 0.46 -1.72
C ILE A 39 0.49 0.19 -2.62
N ASN A 40 1.56 0.97 -2.53
CA ASN A 40 2.79 0.67 -3.25
C ASN A 40 3.34 -0.72 -2.89
N ALA A 41 3.27 -1.12 -1.62
CA ALA A 41 3.66 -2.46 -1.18
C ALA A 41 2.81 -3.56 -1.84
N VAL A 42 1.48 -3.37 -1.88
CA VAL A 42 0.55 -4.30 -2.56
C VAL A 42 0.87 -4.37 -4.05
N PHE A 43 1.05 -3.23 -4.72
CA PHE A 43 1.38 -3.19 -6.15
C PHE A 43 2.73 -3.83 -6.45
N TRP A 44 3.73 -3.67 -5.56
CA TRP A 44 5.01 -4.34 -5.71
C TRP A 44 4.84 -5.87 -5.70
N ILE A 45 4.08 -6.41 -4.74
CA ILE A 45 3.78 -7.85 -4.65
C ILE A 45 2.99 -8.32 -5.88
N LEU A 46 1.96 -7.59 -6.30
CA LEU A 46 1.14 -7.97 -7.46
C LEU A 46 1.92 -7.93 -8.79
N ARG A 47 2.88 -7.01 -8.93
CA ARG A 47 3.71 -6.88 -10.15
C ARG A 47 4.85 -7.89 -10.20
N THR A 48 5.41 -8.26 -9.05
CA THR A 48 6.57 -9.16 -8.98
C THR A 48 6.17 -10.62 -8.78
N GLY A 49 4.97 -10.89 -8.23
CA GLY A 49 4.57 -12.21 -7.80
C GLY A 49 5.36 -12.74 -6.60
N ALA A 50 6.20 -11.91 -5.99
CA ALA A 50 7.03 -12.31 -4.86
C ALA A 50 6.17 -12.63 -3.62
N PRO A 51 6.61 -13.56 -2.76
CA PRO A 51 5.91 -13.81 -1.51
C PRO A 51 5.98 -12.58 -0.59
N TRP A 52 4.96 -12.37 0.23
CA TRP A 52 4.90 -11.23 1.15
C TRP A 52 6.14 -11.08 2.06
N ARG A 53 6.79 -12.20 2.41
CA ARG A 53 8.00 -12.19 3.24
C ARG A 53 9.19 -11.48 2.60
N ASP A 54 9.21 -11.39 1.28
CA ASP A 54 10.27 -10.76 0.50
C ASP A 54 9.96 -9.28 0.20
N LEU A 55 8.89 -8.74 0.78
CA LEU A 55 8.55 -7.33 0.65
C LEU A 55 9.74 -6.46 1.13
N PRO A 56 10.21 -5.51 0.30
CA PRO A 56 11.31 -4.63 0.68
C PRO A 56 10.97 -3.86 1.97
N PRO A 57 11.93 -3.75 2.93
CA PRO A 57 11.70 -3.11 4.23
C PRO A 57 11.32 -1.63 4.11
N ASP A 58 11.64 -0.98 2.99
CA ASP A 58 11.24 0.39 2.69
C ASP A 58 9.72 0.58 2.59
N TYR A 59 8.98 -0.49 2.28
CA TYR A 59 7.52 -0.51 2.28
C TYR A 59 6.92 -0.81 3.67
N GLY A 60 7.78 -1.00 4.68
CA GLY A 60 7.40 -1.30 6.04
C GLY A 60 7.39 -2.79 6.38
N ASN A 61 6.85 -3.13 7.55
CA ASN A 61 6.85 -4.49 8.06
C ASN A 61 5.87 -5.38 7.28
N TRP A 62 6.40 -6.38 6.57
CA TRP A 62 5.61 -7.30 5.75
C TRP A 62 4.45 -7.97 6.50
N LYS A 63 4.60 -8.30 7.79
CA LYS A 63 3.53 -8.94 8.58
C LYS A 63 2.35 -7.99 8.76
N ASN A 64 2.63 -6.73 9.05
CA ASN A 64 1.60 -5.70 9.24
C ASN A 64 0.93 -5.37 7.90
N THR A 65 1.71 -5.23 6.83
CA THR A 65 1.20 -4.98 5.47
C THR A 65 0.32 -6.13 5.00
N HIS A 66 0.76 -7.38 5.14
CA HIS A 66 -0.03 -8.55 4.76
C HIS A 66 -1.31 -8.68 5.59
N ARG A 67 -1.24 -8.47 6.92
CA ARG A 67 -2.44 -8.48 7.78
C ARG A 67 -3.44 -7.40 7.36
N ARG A 68 -2.95 -6.20 7.05
CA ARG A 68 -3.78 -5.10 6.55
C ARG A 68 -4.41 -5.43 5.20
N PHE A 69 -3.65 -6.04 4.29
CA PHE A 69 -4.15 -6.51 3.00
C PHE A 69 -5.26 -7.56 3.16
N CYS A 70 -5.09 -8.57 4.02
CA CYS A 70 -6.14 -9.55 4.28
C CYS A 70 -7.41 -8.91 4.85
N ARG A 71 -7.29 -7.91 5.73
CA ARG A 71 -8.45 -7.16 6.24
C ARG A 71 -9.14 -6.39 5.13
N TRP A 72 -8.39 -5.73 4.25
CA TRP A 72 -8.94 -4.98 3.12
C TRP A 72 -9.59 -5.87 2.06
N ARG A 73 -8.99 -7.03 1.74
CA ARG A 73 -9.54 -8.00 0.77
C ARG A 73 -10.85 -8.65 1.25
N ASN A 74 -10.97 -8.86 2.56
CA ASN A 74 -12.13 -9.52 3.15
C ASN A 74 -13.23 -8.51 3.57
N GLN A 75 -13.09 -7.22 3.22
CA GLN A 75 -14.16 -6.21 3.30
C GLN A 75 -14.99 -6.25 2.03
#